data_AF-I4DSD4-F1
#
_entry.id   AF-I4DSD4-F1
#
_cell.length_a   1.000
_cell.length_b   1.000
_cell.length_c   1.000
_cell.angle_alpha   90.00
_cell.angle_beta   90.00
_cell.angle_gamma   90.00
#
_symmetry.space_group_name_H-M   'P 1'
#
loop_
_entity.id
_entity.type
_entity.pdbx_description
1 polymer ?
#
loop_
_entity_poly.entity_id
_entity_poly.type
_entity_poly.pdbx_seq_one_letter_code
_entity_poly.pdbx_strand_id
1 'polypeptide(L)'
;MWFHGLICLCLLFKLHYADEVGDKCIVNNQEATCMLISNCVAALRDVRNTERHLLPRCGFINDAEIVCCPPEPAPEKIPYVLSSRLGVKTLRPADKACKK
;
A
#
# COMPACT_ATOMS: atom_id res chain seq x y z
N MET A 1 -44.10 -9.20 7.35
CA MET A 1 -43.01 -10.18 7.07
C MET A 1 -42.13 -9.82 5.86
N TRP A 2 -42.30 -8.67 5.19
CA TRP A 2 -41.40 -8.23 4.10
C TRP A 2 -40.25 -7.31 4.53
N PHE A 3 -40.42 -6.55 5.63
CA PHE A 3 -39.41 -5.60 6.10
C PHE A 3 -38.12 -6.26 6.62
N HIS A 4 -38.21 -7.43 7.26
CA HIS A 4 -37.03 -8.18 7.69
C HIS A 4 -36.17 -8.68 6.52
N GLY A 5 -36.80 -9.04 5.39
CA GLY A 5 -36.10 -9.45 4.17
C GLY A 5 -35.32 -8.28 3.55
N LEU A 6 -35.93 -7.09 3.51
CA LEU A 6 -35.28 -5.86 3.03
C LEU A 6 -34.13 -5.40 3.95
N ILE A 7 -34.31 -5.48 5.27
CA ILE A 7 -33.23 -5.14 6.23
C ILE A 7 -32.05 -6.11 6.10
N CYS A 8 -32.32 -7.41 5.93
CA CYS A 8 -31.27 -8.41 5.74
C CYS A 8 -30.52 -8.20 4.41
N LEU A 9 -31.23 -7.88 3.32
CA LEU A 9 -30.63 -7.56 2.02
C LEU A 9 -29.73 -6.31 2.08
N CYS A 10 -30.15 -5.26 2.78
CA CYS A 10 -29.35 -4.04 2.95
C CYS A 10 -28.07 -4.28 3.76
N LEU A 11 -28.13 -5.14 4.79
CA LEU A 11 -26.95 -5.50 5.59
C LEU A 11 -25.93 -6.31 4.77
N LEU A 12 -26.40 -7.19 3.88
CA LEU A 12 -25.55 -7.92 2.94
C LEU A 12 -24.89 -6.99 1.91
N PHE A 13 -25.61 -5.97 1.43
CA PHE A 13 -25.06 -4.99 0.48
C PHE A 13 -23.96 -4.12 1.08
N LYS A 14 -24.03 -3.80 2.38
CA LYS A 14 -22.99 -3.01 3.06
C LYS A 14 -21.68 -3.76 3.25
N LEU A 15 -21.69 -5.09 3.20
CA LEU A 15 -20.49 -5.92 3.31
C LEU A 15 -19.71 -6.05 1.99
N HIS A 16 -20.24 -5.52 0.88
CA HIS A 16 -19.72 -5.78 -0.46
C HIS A 16 -19.06 -4.55 -1.13
N TYR A 17 -18.71 -3.52 -0.35
CA TYR A 17 -17.83 -2.46 -0.85
C TYR A 17 -16.39 -2.97 -0.85
N ALA A 18 -16.01 -3.66 -1.92
CA ALA A 18 -14.62 -3.85 -2.27
C ALA A 18 -14.14 -2.57 -2.97
N ASP A 19 -13.02 -2.01 -2.54
CA ASP A 19 -12.35 -0.92 -3.28
C ASP A 19 -11.65 -1.52 -4.50
N GLU A 20 -11.74 -0.83 -5.63
CA GLU A 20 -11.09 -1.17 -6.88
C GLU A 20 -9.72 -0.47 -7.03
N VAL A 21 -8.96 -0.85 -8.07
CA VAL A 21 -7.70 -0.18 -8.38
C VAL A 21 -7.96 1.26 -8.80
N GLY A 22 -7.33 2.22 -8.11
CA GLY A 22 -7.50 3.64 -8.33
C GLY A 22 -8.39 4.34 -7.30
N ASP A 23 -9.10 3.58 -6.46
CA ASP A 23 -9.93 4.17 -5.41
C ASP A 23 -9.09 4.82 -4.31
N LYS A 24 -9.66 5.89 -3.73
CA LYS A 24 -9.03 6.64 -2.65
C LYS A 24 -9.24 5.91 -1.33
N CYS A 25 -8.14 5.68 -0.62
CA CYS A 25 -8.14 5.03 0.68
C CYS A 25 -7.27 5.80 1.67
N ILE A 26 -7.35 5.47 2.96
CA ILE A 26 -6.59 6.15 4.02
C ILE A 26 -5.66 5.16 4.71
N VAL A 27 -4.37 5.46 4.71
CA VAL A 27 -3.33 4.70 5.44
C VAL A 27 -2.58 5.65 6.35
N ASN A 28 -2.52 5.34 7.66
CA ASN A 28 -1.80 6.15 8.64
C ASN A 28 -2.18 7.65 8.59
N ASN A 29 -3.47 7.98 8.44
CA ASN A 29 -4.01 9.33 8.26
C ASN A 29 -3.50 10.09 7.02
N GLN A 30 -2.97 9.38 6.02
CA GLN A 30 -2.56 9.95 4.73
C GLN A 30 -3.50 9.46 3.63
N GLU A 31 -3.82 10.36 2.70
CA GLU A 31 -4.51 10.00 1.46
C GLU A 31 -3.63 9.06 0.65
N ALA A 32 -4.18 7.91 0.30
CA ALA A 32 -3.53 6.82 -0.38
C ALA A 32 -4.43 6.32 -1.51
N THR A 33 -3.90 5.43 -2.34
CA THR A 33 -4.63 4.89 -3.49
C THR A 33 -4.55 3.38 -3.50
N CYS A 34 -5.69 2.73 -3.72
CA CYS A 34 -5.79 1.30 -3.87
C CYS A 34 -5.08 0.87 -5.17
N MET A 35 -4.12 -0.03 -5.05
CA MET A 35 -3.40 -0.58 -6.20
C MET A 35 -2.98 -2.02 -5.94
N LEU A 36 -2.60 -2.73 -7.00
CA LEU A 36 -2.04 -4.08 -6.89
C LEU A 36 -0.80 -4.08 -5.98
N ILE A 37 -0.68 -5.12 -5.15
CA ILE A 37 0.50 -5.34 -4.31
C ILE A 37 1.82 -5.31 -5.09
N SER A 38 1.81 -5.81 -6.33
CA SER A 38 2.96 -5.79 -7.25
C SER A 38 3.39 -4.38 -7.66
N ASN A 39 2.48 -3.40 -7.59
CA ASN A 39 2.74 -2.01 -7.96
C ASN A 39 3.03 -1.12 -6.76
N CYS A 40 2.80 -1.62 -5.53
CA CYS A 40 3.05 -0.89 -4.30
C CYS A 40 4.45 -1.18 -3.75
N VAL A 41 5.39 -0.26 -3.95
CA VAL A 41 6.78 -0.40 -3.47
C VAL A 41 6.85 -0.53 -1.95
N ALA A 42 5.99 0.17 -1.22
CA ALA A 42 5.90 0.06 0.23
C ALA A 42 5.53 -1.37 0.67
N ALA A 43 4.51 -1.96 0.02
CA ALA A 43 4.09 -3.33 0.28
C ALA A 43 5.21 -4.33 -0.05
N LEU A 44 5.84 -4.19 -1.21
CA LEU A 44 6.94 -5.06 -1.63
C LEU A 44 8.14 -4.98 -0.69
N ARG A 45 8.44 -3.78 -0.16
CA ARG A 45 9.52 -3.58 0.82
C ARG A 45 9.21 -4.33 2.11
N ASP A 46 7.98 -4.25 2.60
CA ASP A 46 7.57 -4.94 3.82
C ASP A 46 7.57 -6.46 3.60
N VAL A 47 6.93 -6.94 2.54
CA VAL A 47 6.92 -8.37 2.19
C VAL A 47 8.34 -8.94 2.05
N ARG A 48 9.27 -8.17 1.47
CA ARG A 48 10.67 -8.60 1.36
C ARG A 48 11.37 -8.77 2.71
N ASN A 49 11.03 -7.96 3.71
CA ASN A 49 11.71 -7.96 5.01
C ASN A 49 11.01 -8.86 6.04
N THR A 50 9.68 -8.92 6.02
CA THR A 50 8.86 -9.55 7.05
C THR A 50 7.94 -10.65 6.50
N GLU A 51 8.09 -11.02 5.22
CA GLU A 51 7.25 -11.99 4.49
C GLU A 51 5.76 -11.60 4.39
N ARG A 52 5.39 -10.42 4.91
CA ARG A 52 4.02 -9.90 5.03
C ARG A 52 4.04 -8.37 4.97
N HIS A 53 2.99 -7.75 4.46
CA HIS A 53 2.77 -6.29 4.58
C HIS A 53 1.74 -5.96 5.66
N LEU A 54 1.82 -4.75 6.21
CA LEU A 54 0.87 -4.22 7.20
C LEU A 54 -0.15 -3.23 6.61
N LEU A 55 -0.14 -3.07 5.29
CA LEU A 55 -1.08 -2.19 4.60
C LEU A 55 -2.50 -2.77 4.60
N PRO A 56 -3.54 -1.93 4.75
CA PRO A 56 -4.92 -2.38 4.68
C PRO A 56 -5.27 -2.81 3.26
N ARG A 57 -6.10 -3.84 3.19
CA ARG A 57 -6.56 -4.47 1.96
C ARG A 57 -7.79 -3.75 1.42
N CYS A 58 -7.72 -3.34 0.16
CA CYS A 58 -8.84 -2.78 -0.58
C CYS A 58 -9.72 -3.88 -1.19
N GLY A 59 -9.09 -4.95 -1.65
CA GLY A 59 -9.79 -6.06 -2.31
C GLY A 59 -8.82 -7.07 -2.95
N PHE A 60 -9.33 -7.80 -3.94
CA PHE A 60 -8.56 -8.75 -4.74
C PHE A 60 -8.97 -8.65 -6.21
N ILE A 61 -7.99 -8.79 -7.10
CA ILE A 61 -8.23 -8.98 -8.53
C ILE A 61 -7.57 -10.29 -8.95
N ASN A 62 -8.39 -11.26 -9.38
CA ASN A 62 -7.98 -12.65 -9.61
C ASN A 62 -7.29 -13.27 -8.38
N ASP A 63 -5.99 -13.50 -8.47
CA ASP A 63 -5.10 -14.03 -7.44
C ASP A 63 -4.23 -12.95 -6.77
N ALA A 64 -4.32 -11.70 -7.24
CA ALA A 64 -3.51 -10.60 -6.76
C ALA A 64 -4.27 -9.74 -5.74
N GLU A 65 -3.61 -9.46 -4.62
CA GLU A 65 -4.14 -8.57 -3.58
C GLU A 65 -4.08 -7.10 -4.00
N ILE A 66 -5.16 -6.37 -3.75
CA ILE A 66 -5.22 -4.91 -3.89
C ILE A 66 -5.02 -4.31 -2.51
N VAL A 67 -3.99 -3.48 -2.36
CA VAL A 67 -3.60 -2.85 -1.09
C VAL A 67 -3.71 -1.34 -1.20
N CYS A 68 -4.05 -0.70 -0.08
CA CYS A 68 -4.02 0.74 0.01
C CYS A 68 -2.57 1.20 0.09
N CYS A 69 -2.06 1.75 -1.01
CA CYS A 69 -0.67 2.16 -1.10
C CYS A 69 -0.53 3.67 -0.88
N PRO A 70 0.29 4.10 0.08
CA PRO A 70 0.58 5.53 0.25
C PRO A 70 1.34 6.07 -0.97
N PRO A 71 1.10 7.33 -1.38
CA PRO A 71 1.86 7.97 -2.43
C PRO A 71 3.34 8.03 -2.03
N GLU A 72 4.23 7.68 -2.95
CA GLU A 72 5.66 7.82 -2.74
C GLU A 72 6.08 9.30 -2.56
N PRO A 73 7.17 9.57 -1.81
CA PRO A 73 8.08 8.63 -1.16
C PRO A 73 7.66 8.39 0.30
N ALA A 74 7.55 7.12 0.73
CA ALA A 74 7.38 6.82 2.15
C ALA A 74 8.46 7.60 2.94
N PRO A 75 8.11 8.36 4.00
CA PRO A 75 9.07 9.17 4.72
C PRO A 75 10.19 8.27 5.18
N GLU A 76 11.40 8.64 4.77
CA GLU A 76 12.66 8.05 5.18
C GLU A 76 12.77 8.14 6.71
N LYS A 77 12.16 7.20 7.43
CA LYS A 77 12.57 6.86 8.80
C LYS A 77 13.81 5.99 8.71
N ILE A 78 14.83 6.42 7.97
CA ILE A 78 16.18 6.05 8.37
C ILE A 78 16.40 6.87 9.63
N PRO A 79 16.66 6.26 10.80
CA PRO A 79 17.10 7.04 11.93
C PRO A 79 18.33 7.83 11.48
N TYR A 80 18.21 9.15 11.41
CA TYR A 80 19.24 10.10 10.95
C TYR A 80 20.62 9.84 11.59
N VAL A 81 20.63 9.21 12.77
CA VAL A 81 21.81 8.80 13.53
C VAL A 81 22.65 7.71 12.83
N LEU A 82 22.05 6.85 11.98
CA LEU A 82 22.78 5.83 11.22
C LEU A 82 23.37 6.38 9.92
N SER A 83 22.74 7.38 9.31
CA SER A 83 23.22 8.02 8.07
C SER A 83 24.55 8.77 8.26
N SER A 84 24.75 9.37 9.45
CA SER A 84 26.00 10.06 9.80
C SER A 84 27.17 9.11 10.07
N ARG A 85 26.92 7.84 10.43
CA ARG A 85 27.98 6.84 10.68
C ARG A 85 28.32 5.99 9.45
N LEU A 86 27.41 5.87 8.47
CA LEU A 86 27.63 5.06 7.26
C LEU A 86 28.23 5.83 6.07
N GLY A 87 28.49 7.13 6.18
CA GLY A 87 29.12 7.88 5.10
C GLY A 87 28.36 7.76 3.78
N VAL A 88 27.04 7.89 3.80
CA VAL A 88 26.20 7.86 2.59
C VAL A 88 26.41 9.14 1.80
N LYS A 89 27.55 9.19 1.09
CA LYS A 89 27.85 10.12 0.00
C LYS A 89 28.39 9.33 -1.18
N THR A 90 27.62 8.38 -1.71
CA THR A 90 27.82 7.94 -3.11
C THR A 90 26.49 7.54 -3.74
N LEU A 91 26.18 8.16 -4.88
CA LEU A 91 25.15 7.70 -5.82
C LEU A 91 25.41 6.22 -6.14
N ARG A 92 24.36 5.41 -6.29
CA ARG A 92 24.56 4.02 -6.71
C ARG A 92 25.23 4.02 -8.09
N PRO A 93 26.16 3.09 -8.38
CA PRO A 93 26.85 3.05 -9.67
C PRO A 93 25.91 3.00 -10.89
N ALA A 94 24.74 2.36 -10.73
CA ALA A 94 23.69 2.33 -11.74
C ALA A 94 23.14 3.73 -12.06
N ASP A 95 22.85 4.53 -11.04
CA ASP A 95 22.35 5.91 -11.20
C ASP A 95 23.41 6.83 -11.84
N LYS A 96 24.69 6.54 -11.58
CA LYS A 96 25.82 7.24 -12.20
C LYS A 96 25.96 6.90 -13.69
N ALA A 97 25.64 5.66 -14.08
CA ALA A 97 25.68 5.24 -15.48
C ALA A 97 24.54 5.85 -16.30
N CYS A 98 23.36 6.05 -15.72
CA CYS A 98 22.21 6.68 -16.40
C CYS A 98 22.37 8.19 -16.64
N LYS A 99 23.32 8.85 -15.97
CA LYS A 99 23.61 10.30 -16.13
C LYS A 99 24.68 10.62 -17.17
N LYS A 100 25.19 9.61 -17.88
CA LYS A 100 26.21 9.76 -18.92
C LYS A 100 25.62 9.40 -20.26
#